data_AF-A0AA46AET7-F1
#
_entry.id   AF-A0AA46AET7-F1
#
_cell.length_a   1.000
_cell.length_b   1.000
_cell.length_c   1.000
_cell.angle_alpha   90.00
_cell.angle_beta   90.00
_cell.angle_gamma   90.00
#
_symmetry.space_group_name_H-M   'P 1'
#
loop_
_entity.id
_entity.type
_entity.pdbx_description
1 polymer ?
#
loop_
_entity_poly.entity_id
_entity_poly.type
_entity_poly.pdbx_seq_one_letter_code
_entity_poly.pdbx_strand_id
1 'polypeptide(L)'
;MNVRECLELASANRVTPEQLYQFFATRLPRLIVLYNHGEAGETPFLARGNEPNSRFIVTFTDLEAARNVKVNEPEHVRMTEEPALSFLIKAYRSDAQGILFNPGLPSRLFLTKQHVLQMIQEYAAQQFSQMTGPWVPTMDQNMLMVEYQPESYTIAVYASEQDAEYVTRKSGGQPVQHPWSVIWDRCEELGTSSLFFHFSLPEQALLTSKHMETIRFGSQHGIIDESVVEHPFMIAFDSGSSQVAATPQEEVTPVDDHPVEPHSSQAVESRQEEVPLVDHLAPQTPMTPPIPEVTPKATESPQPVMPPQGAAQGSERPIDPDVAQGLKKLEKATIEGQGMGNGWEVCRAMAELRRIWVVVDPDGNMVILAGQDHSPIVDFFTSARHAERLIAEARQKNPHLPPMVPRLISTKKLYKALAPRTPIVWINRGSPEAWTSIMGDTLPYVLQLMSQLRNETI
;
A
#
# COMPACT_ATOMS: atom_id res chain seq x y z
N MET A 1 5.83 29.28 15.83
CA MET A 1 6.15 29.00 14.40
C MET A 1 4.99 28.22 13.85
N ASN A 2 4.30 28.75 12.83
CA ASN A 2 3.25 28.03 12.13
C ASN A 2 3.86 27.08 11.08
N VAL A 3 3.05 26.18 10.51
CA VAL A 3 3.55 25.16 9.56
C VAL A 3 4.10 25.77 8.27
N ARG A 4 3.45 26.81 7.73
CA ARG A 4 3.88 27.48 6.50
C ARG A 4 5.22 28.20 6.67
N GLU A 5 5.41 28.90 7.80
CA GLU A 5 6.67 29.55 8.17
C GLU A 5 7.81 28.53 8.26
N CYS A 6 7.55 27.35 8.86
CA CYS A 6 8.55 26.29 8.95
C CYS A 6 8.96 25.78 7.55
N LEU A 7 7.98 25.61 6.65
CA LEU A 7 8.25 25.26 5.25
C LEU A 7 9.05 26.33 4.51
N GLU A 8 8.74 27.62 4.70
CA GLU A 8 9.51 28.72 4.09
C GLU A 8 10.97 28.69 4.54
N LEU A 9 11.20 28.45 5.84
CA LEU A 9 12.55 28.31 6.39
C LEU A 9 13.26 27.07 5.86
N ALA A 10 12.56 25.94 5.71
CA ALA A 10 13.11 24.73 5.13
C ALA A 10 13.48 24.92 3.64
N SER A 11 12.61 25.56 2.86
CA SER A 11 12.89 25.91 1.45
C SER A 11 14.05 26.88 1.30
N ALA A 12 14.34 27.67 2.34
CA ALA A 12 15.52 28.53 2.43
C ALA A 12 16.75 27.84 3.04
N ASN A 13 16.71 26.51 3.26
CA ASN A 13 17.76 25.69 3.89
C ASN A 13 18.15 26.16 5.30
N ARG A 14 17.22 26.75 6.06
CA ARG A 14 17.42 27.21 7.45
C ARG A 14 16.93 26.22 8.50
N VAL A 15 16.24 25.16 8.06
CA VAL A 15 15.74 24.06 8.89
C VAL A 15 16.21 22.77 8.23
N THR A 16 16.79 21.84 9.00
CA THR A 16 17.23 20.55 8.43
C THR A 16 16.03 19.65 8.15
N PRO A 17 16.15 18.68 7.22
CA PRO A 17 15.11 17.68 6.98
C PRO A 17 14.59 17.02 8.26
N GLU A 18 15.47 16.58 9.16
CA GLU A 18 15.07 15.90 10.41
C GLU A 18 14.26 16.82 11.32
N GLN A 19 14.66 18.10 11.44
CA GLN A 19 13.93 19.09 12.24
C GLN A 19 12.54 19.36 11.65
N LEU A 20 12.45 19.45 10.33
CA LEU A 20 11.19 19.65 9.63
C LEU A 20 10.23 18.48 9.86
N TYR A 21 10.70 17.25 9.69
CA TYR A 21 9.87 16.05 9.79
C TYR A 21 9.35 15.81 11.20
N GLN A 22 10.18 16.06 12.22
CA GLN A 22 9.75 16.02 13.62
C GLN A 22 8.70 17.10 13.92
N PHE A 23 8.94 18.32 13.44
CA PHE A 23 7.97 19.40 13.60
C PHE A 23 6.63 19.04 12.92
N PHE A 24 6.68 18.44 11.74
CA PHE A 24 5.52 17.99 10.98
C PHE A 24 4.74 16.89 11.70
N ALA A 25 5.41 15.83 12.14
CA ALA A 25 4.78 14.73 12.85
C ALA A 25 3.97 15.22 14.06
N THR A 26 4.45 16.25 14.77
CA THR A 26 3.73 16.83 15.93
C THR A 26 2.68 17.88 15.55
N ARG A 27 2.92 18.72 14.53
CA ARG A 27 2.11 19.93 14.26
C ARG A 27 1.21 19.84 13.04
N LEU A 28 1.40 18.83 12.20
CA LEU A 28 0.65 18.63 10.96
C LEU A 28 0.17 17.16 10.87
N PRO A 29 -0.65 16.68 11.82
CA PRO A 29 -1.11 15.29 11.80
C PRO A 29 -1.99 14.94 10.60
N ARG A 30 -2.53 15.96 9.90
CA ARG A 30 -3.43 15.83 8.77
C ARG A 30 -2.95 16.69 7.61
N LEU A 31 -3.17 16.21 6.40
CA LEU A 31 -2.78 16.86 5.14
C LEU A 31 -4.00 17.10 4.27
N ILE A 32 -4.02 18.23 3.58
CA ILE A 32 -5.04 18.52 2.57
C ILE A 32 -4.56 18.02 1.21
N VAL A 33 -5.41 17.29 0.52
CA VAL A 33 -5.11 16.70 -0.78
C VAL A 33 -6.24 17.03 -1.75
N LEU A 34 -5.86 17.39 -2.97
CA LEU A 34 -6.81 17.58 -4.07
C LEU A 34 -6.76 16.36 -4.97
N TYR A 35 -7.91 15.75 -5.17
CA TYR A 35 -8.10 14.64 -6.08
C TYR A 35 -8.95 15.05 -7.26
N ASN A 36 -8.58 14.54 -8.44
CA ASN A 36 -9.43 14.56 -9.61
C ASN A 36 -10.30 13.30 -9.60
N HIS A 37 -11.61 13.49 -9.68
CA HIS A 37 -12.60 12.43 -9.71
C HIS A 37 -13.13 12.24 -11.12
N GLY A 38 -12.76 11.13 -11.76
CA GLY A 38 -13.21 10.77 -13.11
C GLY A 38 -13.61 9.30 -13.24
N GLU A 39 -13.96 8.88 -14.45
CA GLU A 39 -14.46 7.52 -14.73
C GLU A 39 -13.47 6.39 -14.35
N ALA A 40 -12.16 6.69 -14.33
CA ALA A 40 -11.10 5.75 -13.97
C ALA A 40 -10.80 5.69 -12.46
N GLY A 41 -11.54 6.44 -11.64
CA GLY A 41 -11.35 6.55 -10.19
C GLY A 41 -10.75 7.88 -9.74
N GLU A 42 -10.31 7.91 -8.49
CA GLU A 42 -9.80 9.10 -7.81
C GLU A 42 -8.27 9.16 -7.90
N THR A 43 -7.72 10.27 -8.43
CA THR A 43 -6.27 10.44 -8.62
C THR A 43 -5.78 11.75 -8.01
N PRO A 44 -4.68 11.77 -7.24
CA PRO A 44 -4.20 13.00 -6.65
C PRO A 44 -3.63 13.91 -7.73
N PHE A 45 -3.67 15.21 -7.48
CA PHE A 45 -3.06 16.19 -8.37
C PHE A 45 -1.56 15.97 -8.49
N LEU A 46 -1.03 16.10 -9.71
CA LEU A 46 0.38 15.88 -10.00
C LEU A 46 1.03 17.16 -10.54
N ALA A 47 2.19 17.50 -9.98
CA ALA A 47 3.06 18.55 -10.50
C ALA A 47 4.22 17.94 -11.29
N ARG A 48 4.67 18.63 -12.35
CA ARG A 48 5.87 18.24 -13.08
C ARG A 48 7.11 18.64 -12.29
N GLY A 49 8.08 17.74 -12.20
CA GLY A 49 9.41 18.07 -11.68
C GLY A 49 10.31 18.70 -12.75
N ASN A 50 11.57 18.89 -12.38
CA ASN A 50 12.58 19.47 -13.28
C ASN A 50 13.07 18.48 -14.34
N GLU A 51 12.98 17.17 -14.08
CA GLU A 51 13.38 16.13 -15.02
C GLU A 51 12.24 15.75 -15.99
N PRO A 52 12.56 15.29 -17.22
CA PRO A 52 11.57 14.77 -18.15
C PRO A 52 10.76 13.63 -17.52
N ASN A 53 9.43 13.71 -17.60
CA ASN A 53 8.48 12.76 -17.01
C ASN A 53 8.47 12.67 -15.48
N SER A 54 9.22 13.52 -14.77
CA SER A 54 9.13 13.61 -13.32
C SER A 54 7.77 14.12 -12.88
N ARG A 55 7.13 13.40 -11.96
CA ARG A 55 5.83 13.73 -11.39
C ARG A 55 5.91 13.68 -9.86
N PHE A 56 5.34 14.68 -9.21
CA PHE A 56 5.23 14.80 -7.76
C PHE A 56 3.75 14.90 -7.38
N ILE A 57 3.34 14.19 -6.33
CA ILE A 57 1.99 14.34 -5.78
C ILE A 57 1.89 15.70 -5.07
N VAL A 58 0.84 16.44 -5.38
CA VAL A 58 0.57 17.74 -4.76
C VAL A 58 -0.22 17.55 -3.47
N THR A 59 0.23 18.21 -2.40
CA THR A 59 -0.46 18.26 -1.11
C THR A 59 -0.29 19.63 -0.45
N PHE A 60 -1.15 19.94 0.51
CA PHE A 60 -1.21 21.23 1.17
C PHE A 60 -1.22 21.07 2.70
N THR A 61 -0.65 22.06 3.37
CA THR A 61 -0.59 22.09 4.83
C THR A 61 -1.90 22.48 5.48
N ASP A 62 -2.83 23.08 4.73
CA ASP A 62 -4.10 23.59 5.23
C ASP A 62 -5.06 23.94 4.06
N LEU A 63 -6.32 24.21 4.40
CA LEU A 63 -7.40 24.46 3.44
C LEU A 63 -7.22 25.76 2.65
N GLU A 64 -6.68 26.81 3.28
CA GLU A 64 -6.49 28.09 2.61
C GLU A 64 -5.42 27.97 1.51
N ALA A 65 -4.37 27.18 1.74
CA ALA A 65 -3.35 26.91 0.73
C ALA A 65 -3.94 26.13 -0.46
N ALA A 66 -4.76 25.11 -0.18
CA ALA A 66 -5.42 24.29 -1.21
C ALA A 66 -6.41 25.10 -2.08
N ARG A 67 -7.14 26.04 -1.48
CA ARG A 67 -8.11 26.91 -2.17
C ARG A 67 -7.49 27.90 -3.15
N ASN A 68 -6.18 28.14 -3.07
CA ASN A 68 -5.49 28.99 -4.05
C ASN A 68 -5.29 28.30 -5.42
N VAL A 69 -5.55 26.99 -5.51
CA VAL A 69 -5.43 26.24 -6.75
C VAL A 69 -6.59 26.60 -7.70
N LYS A 70 -6.24 26.99 -8.92
CA LYS A 70 -7.19 27.25 -9.99
C LYS A 70 -7.24 26.05 -10.93
N VAL A 71 -8.44 25.57 -11.21
CA VAL A 71 -8.72 24.44 -12.09
C VAL A 71 -9.80 24.83 -13.11
N ASN A 72 -9.79 24.18 -14.27
CA ASN A 72 -10.78 24.48 -15.31
C ASN A 72 -12.15 23.86 -15.02
N GLU A 73 -12.17 22.69 -14.36
CA GLU A 73 -13.37 21.91 -14.07
C GLU A 73 -13.45 21.63 -12.56
N PRO A 74 -13.81 22.62 -11.73
CA PRO A 74 -13.82 22.51 -10.27
C PRO A 74 -14.80 21.47 -9.71
N GLU A 75 -15.87 21.15 -10.44
CA GLU A 75 -16.88 20.15 -10.09
C GLU A 75 -16.32 18.72 -10.03
N HIS A 76 -15.20 18.46 -10.72
CA HIS A 76 -14.50 17.17 -10.70
C HIS A 76 -13.42 17.10 -9.63
N VAL A 77 -13.26 18.14 -8.81
CA VAL A 77 -12.23 18.21 -7.77
C VAL A 77 -12.80 17.89 -6.40
N ARG A 78 -12.19 16.92 -5.73
CA ARG A 78 -12.47 16.59 -4.34
C ARG A 78 -11.32 17.08 -3.47
N MET A 79 -11.64 17.88 -2.47
CA MET A 79 -10.68 18.36 -1.48
C MET A 79 -10.88 17.54 -0.21
N THR A 80 -9.89 16.72 0.13
CA THR A 80 -9.93 15.88 1.32
C THR A 80 -8.88 16.33 2.32
N GLU A 81 -9.18 16.12 3.58
CA GLU A 81 -8.24 16.20 4.69
C GLU A 81 -8.02 14.78 5.20
N GLU A 82 -6.80 14.27 5.07
CA GLU A 82 -6.44 12.89 5.40
C GLU A 82 -5.39 12.84 6.52
N PRO A 83 -5.37 11.76 7.33
CA PRO A 83 -4.26 11.49 8.24
C PRO A 83 -2.93 11.42 7.47
N ALA A 84 -1.94 12.16 7.95
CA ALA A 84 -0.69 12.35 7.24
C ALA A 84 0.05 11.02 7.01
N LEU A 85 0.17 10.16 8.02
CA LEU A 85 0.87 8.87 7.87
C LEU A 85 0.26 8.03 6.75
N SER A 86 -1.06 7.84 6.77
CA SER A 86 -1.80 7.07 5.76
C SER A 86 -1.62 7.65 4.36
N PHE A 87 -1.72 8.98 4.21
CA PHE A 87 -1.48 9.63 2.92
C PHE A 87 -0.04 9.48 2.44
N LEU A 88 0.95 9.68 3.32
CA LEU A 88 2.36 9.57 2.96
C LEU A 88 2.72 8.16 2.48
N ILE A 89 2.16 7.13 3.12
CA ILE A 89 2.29 5.74 2.67
C ILE A 89 1.69 5.55 1.27
N LYS A 90 0.46 6.08 1.01
CA LYS A 90 -0.15 6.05 -0.33
C LYS A 90 0.73 6.77 -1.36
N ALA A 91 1.26 7.95 -1.01
CA ALA A 91 2.11 8.74 -1.89
C ALA A 91 3.42 8.01 -2.21
N TYR A 92 4.03 7.38 -1.22
CA TYR A 92 5.24 6.59 -1.39
C TYR A 92 5.03 5.36 -2.29
N ARG A 93 3.86 4.71 -2.20
CA ARG A 93 3.44 3.59 -3.08
C ARG A 93 3.24 3.99 -4.54
N SER A 94 2.91 5.25 -4.80
CA SER A 94 2.62 5.71 -6.16
C SER A 94 3.85 5.71 -7.07
N ASP A 95 3.62 5.81 -8.38
CA ASP A 95 4.68 6.01 -9.38
C ASP A 95 5.31 7.42 -9.34
N ALA A 96 4.84 8.31 -8.46
CA ALA A 96 5.40 9.65 -8.31
C ALA A 96 6.81 9.59 -7.69
N GLN A 97 7.68 10.53 -8.06
CA GLN A 97 9.04 10.64 -7.51
C GLN A 97 9.07 11.18 -6.07
N GLY A 98 7.93 11.66 -5.56
CA GLY A 98 7.77 12.19 -4.23
C GLY A 98 6.56 13.10 -4.12
N ILE A 99 6.62 14.06 -3.20
CA ILE A 99 5.53 15.02 -2.92
C ILE A 99 5.98 16.48 -3.07
N LEU A 100 5.03 17.34 -3.39
CA LEU A 100 5.18 18.79 -3.46
C LEU A 100 4.18 19.45 -2.51
N PHE A 101 4.70 20.15 -1.50
CA PHE A 101 3.89 20.97 -0.60
C PHE A 101 3.61 22.35 -1.21
N ASN A 102 2.38 22.83 -1.03
CA ASN A 102 1.97 24.22 -1.22
C ASN A 102 2.47 24.85 -2.54
N PRO A 103 2.22 24.23 -3.71
CA PRO A 103 2.63 24.79 -4.99
C PRO A 103 2.10 26.23 -5.17
N GLY A 104 2.95 27.11 -5.67
CA GLY A 104 2.60 28.51 -5.92
C GLY A 104 2.69 29.44 -4.70
N LEU A 105 3.02 28.92 -3.51
CA LEU A 105 3.24 29.71 -2.30
C LEU A 105 4.74 29.79 -1.93
N PRO A 106 5.16 30.77 -1.10
CA PRO A 106 6.53 30.83 -0.58
C PRO A 106 6.93 29.58 0.21
N SER A 107 5.96 28.93 0.85
CA SER A 107 6.11 27.65 1.57
C SER A 107 6.21 26.42 0.65
N ARG A 108 6.49 26.60 -0.65
CA ARG A 108 6.64 25.51 -1.60
C ARG A 108 7.87 24.68 -1.29
N LEU A 109 7.71 23.36 -1.14
CA LEU A 109 8.82 22.42 -0.90
C LEU A 109 8.63 21.10 -1.65
N PHE A 110 9.66 20.66 -2.37
CA PHE A 110 9.70 19.35 -3.02
C PHE A 110 10.42 18.35 -2.11
N LEU A 111 9.82 17.19 -1.89
CA LEU A 111 10.44 16.07 -1.18
C LEU A 111 10.45 14.84 -2.09
N THR A 112 11.61 14.21 -2.25
CA THR A 112 11.75 12.95 -3.00
C THR A 112 11.23 11.77 -2.18
N LYS A 113 11.04 10.59 -2.81
CA LYS A 113 10.64 9.36 -2.10
C LYS A 113 11.50 9.05 -0.87
N GLN A 114 12.81 9.25 -0.94
CA GLN A 114 13.71 9.03 0.19
C GLN A 114 13.34 9.91 1.40
N HIS A 115 13.05 11.18 1.16
CA HIS A 115 12.61 12.11 2.21
C HIS A 115 11.19 11.79 2.71
N VAL A 116 10.31 11.33 1.82
CA VAL A 116 8.98 10.85 2.20
C VAL A 116 9.09 9.64 3.14
N LEU A 117 10.01 8.71 2.89
CA LEU A 117 10.24 7.56 3.76
C LEU A 117 10.74 7.97 5.16
N GLN A 118 11.67 8.92 5.24
CA GLN A 118 12.13 9.46 6.52
C GLN A 118 10.98 10.13 7.29
N MET A 119 10.15 10.89 6.58
CA MET A 119 8.98 11.53 7.17
C MET A 119 7.95 10.49 7.65
N ILE A 120 7.71 9.41 6.89
CA ILE A 120 6.87 8.28 7.32
C ILE A 120 7.34 7.71 8.67
N GLN A 121 8.66 7.57 8.88
CA GLN A 121 9.20 7.06 10.15
C GLN A 121 8.90 7.99 11.33
N GLU A 122 9.06 9.31 11.14
CA GLU A 122 8.79 10.31 12.17
C GLU A 122 7.28 10.35 12.52
N TYR A 123 6.40 10.29 11.53
CA TYR A 123 4.96 10.20 11.75
C TYR A 123 4.55 8.89 12.42
N ALA A 124 5.17 7.76 12.03
CA ALA A 124 4.91 6.46 12.66
C ALA A 124 5.33 6.46 14.14
N ALA A 125 6.51 6.99 14.47
CA ALA A 125 6.96 7.11 15.86
C ALA A 125 5.99 7.98 16.69
N GLN A 126 5.52 9.09 16.13
CA GLN A 126 4.53 9.94 16.78
C GLN A 126 3.18 9.24 16.97
N GLN A 127 2.69 8.50 15.98
CA GLN A 127 1.45 7.73 16.10
C GLN A 127 1.59 6.61 17.15
N PHE A 128 2.69 5.85 17.11
CA PHE A 128 3.01 4.83 18.11
C PHE A 128 3.06 5.38 19.54
N SER A 129 3.58 6.61 19.72
CA SER A 129 3.60 7.29 21.01
C SER A 129 2.21 7.55 21.60
N GLN A 130 1.17 7.55 20.76
CA GLN A 130 -0.22 7.78 21.16
C GLN A 130 -1.02 6.48 21.30
N MET A 131 -0.53 5.37 20.73
CA MET A 131 -1.16 4.05 20.78
C MET A 131 -0.96 3.38 22.14
N THR A 132 -1.95 2.59 22.57
CA THR A 132 -1.83 1.67 23.72
C THR A 132 -0.76 0.59 23.50
N GLY A 133 -0.49 0.30 22.23
CA GLY A 133 0.51 -0.65 21.79
C GLY A 133 0.44 -0.87 20.28
N PRO A 134 1.51 -1.39 19.66
CA PRO A 134 1.53 -1.66 18.23
C PRO A 134 0.74 -2.93 17.88
N TRP A 135 0.34 -3.02 16.62
CA TRP A 135 -0.12 -4.28 16.05
C TRP A 135 1.08 -5.15 15.69
N VAL A 136 1.04 -6.42 16.08
CA VAL A 136 2.10 -7.40 15.81
C VAL A 136 1.48 -8.71 15.32
N PRO A 137 1.91 -9.23 14.15
CA PRO A 137 1.58 -10.58 13.72
C PRO A 137 2.00 -11.60 14.78
N THR A 138 1.04 -12.37 15.30
CA THR A 138 1.26 -13.32 16.39
C THR A 138 0.74 -14.69 15.99
N MET A 139 1.54 -15.73 16.23
CA MET A 139 1.15 -17.13 16.04
C MET A 139 1.12 -17.82 17.40
N ASP A 140 -0.06 -18.27 17.81
CA ASP A 140 -0.34 -18.75 19.17
C ASP A 140 0.01 -17.69 20.23
N GLN A 141 1.17 -17.85 20.90
CA GLN A 141 1.71 -16.91 21.89
C GLN A 141 3.01 -16.24 21.42
N ASN A 142 3.48 -16.54 20.21
CA ASN A 142 4.76 -16.07 19.69
C ASN A 142 4.57 -14.89 18.76
N MET A 143 5.23 -13.77 19.07
CA MET A 143 5.31 -12.61 18.20
C MET A 143 6.22 -12.90 17.01
N LEU A 144 5.84 -12.41 15.82
CA LEU A 144 6.69 -12.47 14.65
C LEU A 144 7.95 -11.62 14.86
N MET A 145 9.09 -12.28 14.68
CA MET A 145 10.41 -11.67 14.75
C MET A 145 10.98 -11.48 13.34
N VAL A 146 11.77 -10.43 13.17
CA VAL A 146 12.49 -10.12 11.94
C VAL A 146 13.98 -10.07 12.24
N GLU A 147 14.75 -10.81 11.47
CA GLU A 147 16.21 -10.74 11.47
C GLU A 147 16.66 -9.53 10.66
N TYR A 148 17.53 -8.71 11.23
CA TYR A 148 17.99 -7.46 10.59
C TYR A 148 19.50 -7.30 10.50
N GLN A 149 20.21 -8.09 11.30
CA GLN A 149 21.61 -8.43 11.11
C GLN A 149 21.73 -9.93 11.38
N PRO A 150 22.75 -10.61 10.84
CA PRO A 150 22.98 -12.02 11.14
C PRO A 150 22.93 -12.28 12.64
N GLU A 151 22.06 -13.21 13.06
CA GLU A 151 21.84 -13.60 14.45
C GLU A 151 21.24 -12.51 15.36
N SER A 152 20.76 -11.39 14.78
CA SER A 152 20.13 -10.29 15.50
C SER A 152 18.69 -10.11 15.06
N TYR A 153 17.78 -10.30 16.02
CA TYR A 153 16.34 -10.27 15.80
C TYR A 153 15.70 -9.09 16.52
N THR A 154 14.61 -8.59 15.95
CA THR A 154 13.69 -7.70 16.65
C THR A 154 12.25 -7.93 16.21
N ILE A 155 11.31 -7.18 16.75
CA ILE A 155 9.88 -7.31 16.55
C ILE A 155 9.46 -6.39 15.40
N ALA A 156 8.63 -6.92 14.48
CA ALA A 156 7.95 -6.11 13.48
C ALA A 156 6.66 -5.54 14.05
N VAL A 157 6.52 -4.22 13.98
CA VAL A 157 5.37 -3.46 14.50
C VAL A 157 4.66 -2.71 13.38
N TYR A 158 3.34 -2.64 13.50
CA TYR A 158 2.43 -2.07 12.52
C TYR A 158 1.55 -1.02 13.20
N ALA A 159 1.36 0.12 12.53
CA ALA A 159 0.55 1.22 13.04
C ALA A 159 -0.97 0.97 12.86
N SER A 160 -1.35 0.06 11.95
CA SER A 160 -2.74 -0.29 11.67
C SER A 160 -2.97 -1.81 11.74
N GLU A 161 -4.16 -2.21 12.16
CA GLU A 161 -4.59 -3.62 12.14
C GLU A 161 -4.62 -4.16 10.72
N GLN A 162 -5.10 -3.36 9.76
CA GLN A 162 -5.21 -3.73 8.36
C GLN A 162 -3.85 -4.15 7.76
N ASP A 163 -2.77 -3.43 8.09
CA ASP A 163 -1.43 -3.78 7.61
C ASP A 163 -0.91 -5.07 8.28
N ALA A 164 -1.18 -5.26 9.57
CA ALA A 164 -0.82 -6.49 10.28
C ALA A 164 -1.62 -7.71 9.76
N GLU A 165 -2.91 -7.53 9.48
CA GLU A 165 -3.78 -8.55 8.86
C GLU A 165 -3.29 -8.97 7.48
N TYR A 166 -2.92 -7.98 6.67
CA TYR A 166 -2.44 -8.24 5.32
C TYR A 166 -1.25 -9.20 5.34
N VAL A 167 -0.40 -9.05 6.34
CA VAL A 167 0.76 -9.90 6.61
C VAL A 167 0.34 -11.28 7.14
N THR A 168 -0.49 -11.34 8.18
CA THR A 168 -0.89 -12.61 8.80
C THR A 168 -1.70 -13.50 7.87
N ARG A 169 -2.47 -12.93 6.93
CA ARG A 169 -3.16 -13.69 5.86
C ARG A 169 -2.21 -14.49 4.98
N LYS A 170 -0.95 -14.06 4.84
CA LYS A 170 0.05 -14.70 3.96
C LYS A 170 1.01 -15.59 4.73
N SER A 171 1.42 -15.18 5.91
CA SER A 171 2.41 -15.89 6.73
C SER A 171 1.79 -16.83 7.78
N GLY A 172 0.47 -16.77 7.98
CA GLY A 172 -0.21 -17.41 9.10
C GLY A 172 -0.17 -16.57 10.38
N GLY A 173 -0.97 -16.96 11.37
CA GLY A 173 -1.14 -16.22 12.62
C GLY A 173 -2.32 -15.24 12.58
N GLN A 174 -2.36 -14.31 13.53
CA GLN A 174 -3.39 -13.29 13.70
C GLN A 174 -2.75 -11.95 14.08
N PRO A 175 -3.33 -10.82 13.66
CA PRO A 175 -2.89 -9.51 14.13
C PRO A 175 -3.29 -9.38 15.61
N VAL A 176 -2.35 -9.03 16.48
CA VAL A 176 -2.65 -8.79 17.90
C VAL A 176 -2.05 -7.46 18.30
N GLN A 177 -2.87 -6.60 18.90
CA GLN A 177 -2.37 -5.37 19.51
C GLN A 177 -1.82 -5.69 20.90
N HIS A 178 -0.49 -5.64 21.04
CA HIS A 178 0.18 -5.93 22.31
C HIS A 178 0.48 -4.64 23.05
N PRO A 179 0.25 -4.55 24.38
CA PRO A 179 0.65 -3.39 25.16
C PRO A 179 2.15 -3.11 25.04
N TRP A 180 2.54 -1.84 25.07
CA TRP A 180 3.95 -1.44 24.99
C TRP A 180 4.84 -2.13 26.04
N SER A 181 4.33 -2.42 27.25
CA SER A 181 5.07 -3.15 28.27
C SER A 181 5.54 -4.53 27.78
N VAL A 182 4.66 -5.28 27.10
CA VAL A 182 4.98 -6.61 26.55
C VAL A 182 6.03 -6.50 25.45
N ILE A 183 5.93 -5.46 24.62
CA ILE A 183 6.90 -5.18 23.55
C ILE A 183 8.28 -4.86 24.15
N TRP A 184 8.34 -4.06 25.22
CA TRP A 184 9.59 -3.73 25.89
C TRP A 184 10.24 -4.93 26.55
N ASP A 185 9.48 -5.72 27.30
CA ASP A 185 9.97 -6.96 27.91
C ASP A 185 10.58 -7.88 26.83
N ARG A 186 9.87 -8.01 25.70
CA ARG A 186 10.34 -8.85 24.59
C ARG A 186 11.57 -8.28 23.89
N CYS A 187 11.71 -6.96 23.75
CA CYS A 187 12.93 -6.35 23.24
C CYS A 187 14.13 -6.62 24.17
N GLU A 188 13.94 -6.56 25.48
CA GLU A 188 14.98 -6.86 26.47
C GLU A 188 15.41 -8.33 26.41
N GLU A 189 14.46 -9.27 26.31
CA GLU A 189 14.75 -10.70 26.12
C GLU A 189 15.57 -10.99 24.86
N LEU A 190 15.29 -10.27 23.78
CA LEU A 190 16.00 -10.39 22.50
C LEU A 190 17.32 -9.62 22.46
N GLY A 191 17.64 -8.81 23.49
CA GLY A 191 18.82 -7.97 23.52
C GLY A 191 18.81 -6.84 22.47
N THR A 192 17.62 -6.42 22.02
CA THR A 192 17.45 -5.35 21.01
C THR A 192 16.94 -4.06 21.65
N SER A 193 17.40 -2.92 21.13
CA SER A 193 16.97 -1.58 21.56
C SER A 193 16.08 -0.88 20.53
N SER A 194 15.71 -1.57 19.45
CA SER A 194 15.03 -1.00 18.30
C SER A 194 13.94 -1.94 17.80
N LEU A 195 12.92 -1.40 17.13
CA LEU A 195 11.84 -2.14 16.48
C LEU A 195 11.90 -1.96 14.95
N PHE A 196 11.28 -2.89 14.21
CA PHE A 196 10.99 -2.69 12.79
C PHE A 196 9.59 -2.15 12.58
N PHE A 197 9.49 -0.94 12.06
CA PHE A 197 8.23 -0.46 11.54
C PHE A 197 7.97 -1.00 10.13
N HIS A 198 6.80 -1.61 9.96
CA HIS A 198 6.32 -2.14 8.69
C HIS A 198 4.93 -1.55 8.38
N PHE A 199 4.70 -1.22 7.11
CA PHE A 199 3.49 -0.51 6.65
C PHE A 199 3.05 -1.05 5.28
N SER A 200 2.94 -2.38 5.22
CA SER A 200 2.63 -3.17 4.02
C SER A 200 3.40 -2.72 2.79
N LEU A 201 4.69 -2.43 2.93
CA LEU A 201 5.61 -2.09 1.85
C LEU A 201 6.88 -2.93 2.00
N PRO A 202 7.59 -3.25 0.90
CA PRO A 202 8.89 -3.92 0.98
C PRO A 202 9.90 -3.15 1.84
N GLU A 203 9.78 -1.83 1.87
CA GLU A 203 10.58 -0.97 2.72
C GLU A 203 10.23 -1.15 4.19
N GLN A 204 11.20 -1.66 4.93
CA GLN A 204 11.14 -1.74 6.38
C GLN A 204 11.98 -0.63 6.97
N ALA A 205 11.48 -0.06 8.06
CA ALA A 205 12.13 1.04 8.75
C ALA A 205 12.57 0.58 10.14
N LEU A 206 13.89 0.42 10.34
CA LEU A 206 14.43 0.28 11.69
C LEU A 206 14.23 1.62 12.43
N LEU A 207 13.54 1.58 13.56
CA LEU A 207 13.28 2.78 14.35
C LEU A 207 14.55 3.24 15.08
N THR A 208 14.95 4.49 14.90
CA THR A 208 16.13 5.03 15.57
C THR A 208 15.92 5.11 17.08
N SER A 209 17.00 5.21 17.86
CA SER A 209 16.90 5.41 19.32
C SER A 209 16.03 6.61 19.69
N LYS A 210 16.05 7.67 18.87
CA LYS A 210 15.19 8.84 19.05
C LYS A 210 13.70 8.51 18.85
N HIS A 211 13.36 7.71 17.84
CA HIS A 211 11.99 7.24 17.65
C HIS A 211 11.54 6.39 18.84
N MET A 212 12.42 5.50 19.33
CA MET A 212 12.14 4.65 20.49
C MET A 212 11.87 5.48 21.76
N GLU A 213 12.63 6.55 21.99
CA GLU A 213 12.38 7.51 23.07
C GLU A 213 11.03 8.20 22.93
N THR A 214 10.71 8.72 21.73
CA THR A 214 9.40 9.34 21.44
C THR A 214 8.25 8.40 21.78
N ILE A 215 8.34 7.12 21.41
CA ILE A 215 7.31 6.13 21.68
C ILE A 215 7.22 5.84 23.19
N ARG A 216 8.36 5.63 23.84
CA ARG A 216 8.43 5.26 25.26
C ARG A 216 7.87 6.33 26.19
N PHE A 217 8.08 7.61 25.86
CA PHE A 217 7.60 8.75 26.65
C PHE A 217 6.30 9.38 26.11
N GLY A 218 5.66 8.70 25.15
CA GLY A 218 4.38 9.10 24.59
C GLY A 218 3.21 9.01 25.56
N SER A 219 2.06 9.57 25.19
CA SER A 219 0.85 9.57 26.00
C SER A 219 0.14 8.21 26.07
N GLN A 220 0.31 7.36 25.04
CA GLN A 220 -0.18 5.98 24.95
C GLN A 220 -1.67 5.77 25.29
N HIS A 221 -2.52 6.79 25.05
CA HIS A 221 -3.95 6.76 25.42
C HIS A 221 -4.85 6.01 24.42
N GLY A 222 -4.33 5.60 23.27
CA GLY A 222 -5.03 4.78 22.27
C GLY A 222 -6.01 5.52 21.36
N ILE A 223 -5.97 6.86 21.29
CA ILE A 223 -6.87 7.64 20.45
C ILE A 223 -6.10 8.05 19.21
N ILE A 224 -6.45 7.45 18.06
CA ILE A 224 -5.96 7.84 16.74
C ILE A 224 -7.19 8.17 15.88
N ASP A 225 -7.22 9.38 15.34
CA ASP A 225 -8.22 9.76 14.35
C ASP A 225 -7.72 9.40 12.95
N GLU A 226 -8.26 8.32 12.39
CA GLU A 226 -7.97 7.88 11.02
C GLU A 226 -9.03 8.34 10.00
N SER A 227 -10.01 9.15 10.42
CA SER A 227 -11.09 9.59 9.54
C SER A 227 -10.56 10.44 8.39
N VAL A 228 -11.26 10.41 7.25
CA VAL A 228 -11.04 11.34 6.13
C VAL A 228 -12.18 12.33 6.11
N VAL A 229 -11.87 13.63 6.03
CA VAL A 229 -12.87 14.70 6.00
C VAL A 229 -12.90 15.30 4.60
N GLU A 230 -14.09 15.33 3.99
CA GLU A 230 -14.29 15.99 2.70
C GLU A 230 -14.72 17.43 2.90
N HIS A 231 -14.10 18.32 2.13
CA HIS A 231 -14.36 19.75 2.18
C HIS A 231 -14.88 20.23 0.83
N PRO A 232 -15.82 21.19 0.80
CA PRO A 232 -16.24 21.80 -0.45
C PRO A 232 -15.05 22.56 -1.08
N PHE A 233 -14.71 22.19 -2.32
CA PHE A 233 -13.65 22.86 -3.07
C PHE A 233 -14.08 24.28 -3.48
N MET A 234 -15.31 24.43 -3.97
CA MET A 234 -15.94 25.73 -4.23
C MET A 234 -16.76 26.14 -3.02
N ILE A 235 -16.49 27.33 -2.47
CA ILE A 235 -17.43 27.98 -1.55
C ILE A 235 -18.55 28.53 -2.43
N ALA A 236 -19.75 27.94 -2.36
CA ALA A 236 -20.93 28.58 -2.94
C ALA A 236 -21.07 29.93 -2.24
N PHE A 237 -20.74 31.01 -2.94
CA PHE A 237 -21.22 32.33 -2.55
C PHE A 237 -22.71 32.28 -2.81
N ASP A 238 -23.51 32.16 -1.76
CA ASP A 238 -24.93 32.46 -1.80
C ASP A 238 -25.06 33.85 -2.42
N SER A 239 -25.42 33.86 -3.70
CA SER A 239 -25.83 35.04 -4.43
C SER A 239 -27.26 35.33 -3.99
N GLY A 240 -27.39 35.80 -2.76
CA GLY A 240 -28.63 36.18 -2.10
C GLY A 240 -28.61 37.65 -1.71
N SER A 241 -28.97 38.49 -2.69
CA SER A 241 -29.44 39.87 -2.55
C SER A 241 -28.51 40.92 -1.91
N SER A 242 -27.85 41.69 -2.79
CA SER A 242 -27.85 43.15 -2.63
C SER A 242 -29.29 43.66 -2.72
N GLN A 243 -29.90 43.97 -1.58
CA GLN A 243 -30.72 45.16 -1.46
C GLN A 243 -30.06 46.06 -0.44
N VAL A 244 -29.49 47.15 -0.95
CA VAL A 244 -29.08 48.30 -0.16
C VAL A 244 -30.33 49.08 0.21
N ALA A 245 -30.63 49.23 1.51
CA ALA A 245 -30.80 50.53 2.15
C ALA A 245 -31.22 50.43 3.64
N ALA A 246 -30.49 51.19 4.47
CA ALA A 246 -30.87 51.84 5.73
C ALA A 246 -30.92 51.04 7.05
N THR A 247 -29.87 51.20 7.86
CA THR A 247 -29.91 51.34 9.34
C THR A 247 -30.37 52.76 9.74
N PRO A 248 -30.64 53.09 11.01
CA PRO A 248 -31.41 52.39 12.06
C PRO A 248 -32.41 53.35 12.77
N GLN A 249 -33.54 52.87 13.31
CA GLN A 249 -34.28 53.62 14.35
C GLN A 249 -34.73 52.69 15.48
N GLU A 250 -34.37 53.12 16.70
CA GLU A 250 -34.87 52.65 17.99
C GLU A 250 -36.40 52.72 18.05
N GLU A 251 -37.06 51.69 18.58
CA GLU A 251 -38.21 51.90 19.46
C GLU A 251 -38.48 50.68 20.36
N VAL A 252 -38.05 50.83 21.62
CA VAL A 252 -38.80 50.58 22.87
C VAL A 252 -39.67 49.31 22.96
N THR A 253 -39.19 48.37 23.76
CA THR A 253 -40.01 47.38 24.49
C THR A 253 -40.91 48.07 25.52
N PRO A 254 -42.09 47.50 25.81
CA PRO A 254 -42.57 47.48 27.18
C PRO A 254 -42.72 46.06 27.72
N VAL A 255 -42.33 45.99 28.98
CA VAL A 255 -42.39 44.92 29.97
C VAL A 255 -43.83 44.83 30.52
N ASP A 256 -44.27 43.62 30.86
CA ASP A 256 -45.15 43.34 32.02
C ASP A 256 -44.87 41.89 32.46
N ASP A 257 -44.07 41.64 33.51
CA ASP A 257 -44.35 41.64 34.97
C ASP A 257 -44.99 40.32 35.50
N HIS A 258 -44.09 39.38 35.88
CA HIS A 258 -44.01 38.47 37.07
C HIS A 258 -45.27 37.75 37.66
N PRO A 259 -45.18 36.73 38.57
CA PRO A 259 -44.02 36.27 39.39
C PRO A 259 -43.81 34.73 39.65
N VAL A 260 -42.55 34.35 39.98
CA VAL A 260 -42.02 33.59 41.17
C VAL A 260 -42.53 32.14 41.46
N GLU A 261 -41.75 31.08 41.12
CA GLU A 261 -40.87 30.19 41.96
C GLU A 261 -41.58 28.95 42.61
N PRO A 262 -40.89 28.01 43.32
CA PRO A 262 -40.00 26.95 42.84
C PRO A 262 -40.31 25.55 43.48
N HIS A 263 -39.38 24.58 43.40
CA HIS A 263 -39.37 23.21 44.01
C HIS A 263 -40.13 22.12 43.23
N SER A 264 -39.80 20.83 43.24
CA SER A 264 -38.63 19.99 43.58
C SER A 264 -39.05 18.56 43.16
N SER A 265 -38.09 17.71 42.80
CA SER A 265 -38.05 16.25 42.99
C SER A 265 -39.33 15.39 42.89
N GLN A 266 -39.38 14.41 41.98
CA GLN A 266 -39.44 12.97 42.30
C GLN A 266 -39.56 12.07 41.06
N ALA A 267 -39.11 10.83 41.25
CA ALA A 267 -38.92 9.78 40.28
C ALA A 267 -40.11 8.79 40.20
N VAL A 268 -40.03 7.86 39.22
CA VAL A 268 -40.73 6.56 39.06
C VAL A 268 -42.25 6.68 38.76
N GLU A 269 -42.93 5.96 37.86
CA GLU A 269 -42.87 4.54 37.47
C GLU A 269 -43.84 4.24 36.29
N SER A 270 -43.37 3.40 35.37
CA SER A 270 -44.02 2.31 34.59
C SER A 270 -45.53 2.28 34.20
N ARG A 271 -45.80 2.01 32.91
CA ARG A 271 -46.66 0.91 32.35
C ARG A 271 -46.87 1.11 30.82
N GLN A 272 -46.40 0.20 29.95
CA GLN A 272 -47.01 -1.04 29.43
C GLN A 272 -48.12 -0.86 28.38
N GLU A 273 -47.87 -1.36 27.16
CA GLU A 273 -48.80 -1.97 26.19
C GLU A 273 -47.93 -2.77 25.19
N GLU A 274 -47.76 -4.09 25.38
CA GLU A 274 -48.52 -5.23 24.83
C GLU A 274 -48.09 -5.71 23.44
N VAL A 275 -47.73 -7.00 23.39
CA VAL A 275 -47.35 -7.84 22.23
C VAL A 275 -48.48 -8.86 22.01
N PRO A 276 -48.70 -9.37 20.79
CA PRO A 276 -48.55 -10.82 20.56
C PRO A 276 -47.88 -11.11 19.19
N LEU A 277 -46.74 -11.81 19.06
CA LEU A 277 -46.41 -13.24 19.24
C LEU A 277 -47.18 -14.22 18.34
N VAL A 278 -46.53 -14.77 17.30
CA VAL A 278 -46.43 -16.20 16.88
C VAL A 278 -45.28 -16.30 15.84
N ASP A 279 -44.63 -17.43 15.54
CA ASP A 279 -43.72 -18.29 16.29
C ASP A 279 -42.97 -19.17 15.26
N HIS A 280 -41.70 -19.48 15.53
CA HIS A 280 -40.80 -20.55 15.03
C HIS A 280 -40.70 -20.97 13.53
N LEU A 281 -39.45 -20.94 12.97
CA LEU A 281 -38.64 -22.15 12.60
C LEU A 281 -37.37 -21.83 11.75
N ALA A 282 -36.21 -22.16 12.32
CA ALA A 282 -34.94 -22.67 11.74
C ALA A 282 -34.17 -21.94 10.59
N PRO A 283 -32.81 -22.02 10.59
CA PRO A 283 -31.94 -21.23 9.73
C PRO A 283 -31.75 -21.86 8.33
N GLN A 284 -31.98 -21.08 7.27
CA GLN A 284 -31.64 -21.49 5.91
C GLN A 284 -30.23 -21.02 5.53
N THR A 285 -29.41 -21.98 5.11
CA THR A 285 -28.18 -21.83 4.32
C THR A 285 -28.35 -20.85 3.15
N PRO A 286 -27.38 -19.96 2.85
CA PRO A 286 -27.38 -19.22 1.59
C PRO A 286 -26.96 -20.16 0.45
N MET A 287 -27.88 -20.37 -0.49
CA MET A 287 -27.65 -21.06 -1.75
C MET A 287 -26.74 -20.24 -2.68
N THR A 288 -25.77 -20.92 -3.27
CA THR A 288 -24.99 -20.49 -4.43
C THR A 288 -25.91 -20.25 -5.64
N PRO A 289 -25.86 -19.09 -6.31
CA PRO A 289 -26.54 -18.92 -7.59
C PRO A 289 -25.77 -19.61 -8.73
N PRO A 290 -26.47 -20.18 -9.73
CA PRO A 290 -25.85 -20.96 -10.81
C PRO A 290 -25.17 -20.08 -11.85
N ILE A 291 -24.05 -20.58 -12.38
CA ILE A 291 -23.26 -20.05 -13.49
C ILE A 291 -24.10 -20.11 -14.78
N PRO A 292 -24.29 -19.01 -15.53
CA PRO A 292 -24.86 -19.08 -16.88
C PRO A 292 -23.86 -19.68 -17.87
N GLU A 293 -24.27 -20.78 -18.48
CA GLU A 293 -23.65 -21.42 -19.64
C GLU A 293 -23.72 -20.46 -20.83
N VAL A 294 -22.57 -19.90 -21.26
CA VAL A 294 -22.49 -19.12 -22.50
C VAL A 294 -21.77 -19.96 -23.56
N THR A 295 -22.58 -20.51 -24.46
CA THR A 295 -22.16 -21.10 -25.73
C THR A 295 -21.39 -20.06 -26.57
N PRO A 296 -20.15 -20.30 -27.00
CA PRO A 296 -19.44 -19.33 -27.84
C PRO A 296 -20.00 -19.37 -29.27
N LYS A 297 -20.55 -18.23 -29.74
CA LYS A 297 -20.78 -17.96 -31.16
C LYS A 297 -19.44 -17.69 -31.85
N ALA A 298 -19.22 -18.37 -32.96
CA ALA A 298 -18.10 -18.17 -33.87
C ALA A 298 -18.19 -16.80 -34.55
N THR A 299 -17.10 -16.03 -34.55
CA THR A 299 -16.82 -15.02 -35.60
C THR A 299 -15.31 -14.80 -35.72
N GLU A 300 -14.80 -15.21 -36.89
CA GLU A 300 -13.67 -14.69 -37.67
C GLU A 300 -12.26 -14.61 -37.08
N SER A 301 -11.47 -15.62 -37.46
CA SER A 301 -10.02 -15.58 -37.63
C SER A 301 -9.58 -14.58 -38.71
N PRO A 302 -8.45 -13.88 -38.52
CA PRO A 302 -7.50 -13.66 -39.59
C PRO A 302 -6.32 -14.66 -39.44
N GLN A 303 -6.14 -15.53 -40.43
CA GLN A 303 -4.91 -16.32 -40.61
C GLN A 303 -3.77 -15.41 -41.18
N PRO A 304 -2.56 -15.92 -41.48
CA PRO A 304 -1.49 -16.19 -40.54
C PRO A 304 -0.18 -15.47 -40.96
N VAL A 305 0.61 -14.95 -40.02
CA VAL A 305 2.02 -14.67 -40.30
C VAL A 305 2.80 -15.94 -40.00
N MET A 306 3.26 -16.62 -41.06
CA MET A 306 4.09 -17.82 -40.94
C MET A 306 5.32 -17.56 -40.03
N PRO A 307 5.62 -18.46 -39.09
CA PRO A 307 6.88 -18.43 -38.37
C PRO A 307 8.02 -18.89 -39.30
N PRO A 308 9.26 -18.39 -39.12
CA PRO A 308 10.42 -19.07 -39.69
C PRO A 308 10.50 -20.46 -39.05
N GLN A 309 10.47 -21.47 -39.93
CA GLN A 309 10.70 -22.88 -39.63
C GLN A 309 11.99 -23.05 -38.83
N GLY A 310 11.88 -23.77 -37.72
CA GLY A 310 13.00 -24.13 -36.86
C GLY A 310 12.57 -24.97 -35.67
N ALA A 311 11.67 -25.93 -35.88
CA ALA A 311 11.50 -27.04 -34.96
C ALA A 311 12.62 -28.06 -35.25
N ALA A 312 13.62 -28.12 -34.38
CA ALA A 312 14.50 -29.26 -34.28
C ALA A 312 14.87 -29.45 -32.80
N GLN A 313 14.22 -30.45 -32.21
CA GLN A 313 14.79 -31.50 -31.36
C GLN A 313 15.62 -31.09 -30.13
N GLY A 314 15.30 -31.77 -29.03
CA GLY A 314 16.05 -31.75 -27.78
C GLY A 314 17.56 -31.78 -28.03
N SER A 315 18.17 -30.63 -27.84
CA SER A 315 19.58 -30.52 -27.54
C SER A 315 19.61 -29.82 -26.20
N GLU A 316 20.06 -30.54 -25.18
CA GLU A 316 20.62 -29.96 -23.97
C GLU A 316 21.84 -29.14 -24.41
N ARG A 317 21.59 -27.97 -25.02
CA ARG A 317 22.63 -26.95 -25.11
C ARG A 317 22.97 -26.62 -23.66
N PRO A 318 24.25 -26.75 -23.26
CA PRO A 318 24.67 -26.38 -21.93
C PRO A 318 24.12 -24.98 -21.63
N ILE A 319 23.42 -24.84 -20.52
CA ILE A 319 22.95 -23.53 -20.07
C ILE A 319 24.19 -22.65 -19.94
N ASP A 320 24.13 -21.45 -20.54
CA ASP A 320 25.17 -20.44 -20.41
C ASP A 320 25.59 -20.32 -18.92
N PRO A 321 26.88 -20.45 -18.58
CA PRO A 321 27.36 -20.41 -17.20
C PRO A 321 26.84 -19.21 -16.40
N ASP A 322 26.71 -18.05 -17.05
CA ASP A 322 26.20 -16.84 -16.41
C ASP A 322 24.70 -16.95 -16.08
N VAL A 323 23.94 -17.61 -16.95
CA VAL A 323 22.51 -17.89 -16.71
C VAL A 323 22.37 -18.93 -15.61
N ALA A 324 23.20 -19.98 -15.60
CA ALA A 324 23.19 -20.99 -14.55
C ALA A 324 23.55 -20.38 -13.18
N GLN A 325 24.54 -19.49 -13.13
CA GLN A 325 24.89 -18.75 -11.91
C GLN A 325 23.76 -17.82 -11.48
N GLY A 326 23.15 -17.09 -12.41
CA GLY A 326 21.99 -16.24 -12.13
C GLY A 326 20.79 -17.02 -11.59
N LEU A 327 20.50 -18.20 -12.14
CA LEU A 327 19.43 -19.08 -11.66
C LEU A 327 19.71 -19.60 -10.26
N LYS A 328 20.97 -19.98 -9.96
CA LYS A 328 21.38 -20.37 -8.60
C LYS A 328 21.30 -19.20 -7.61
N LYS A 329 21.67 -17.99 -8.05
CA LYS A 329 21.53 -16.77 -7.23
C LYS A 329 20.06 -16.49 -6.93
N LEU A 330 19.18 -16.66 -7.91
CA LEU A 330 17.74 -16.51 -7.72
C LEU A 330 17.19 -17.59 -6.77
N GLU A 331 17.61 -18.85 -6.93
CA GLU A 331 17.21 -19.96 -6.06
C GLU A 331 17.63 -19.73 -4.60
N LYS A 332 18.89 -19.33 -4.41
CA LYS A 332 19.40 -18.93 -3.11
C LYS A 332 18.58 -17.77 -2.53
N ALA A 333 18.32 -16.73 -3.33
CA ALA A 333 17.49 -15.60 -2.92
C ALA A 333 16.03 -16.00 -2.64
N THR A 334 15.49 -17.06 -3.23
CA THR A 334 14.13 -17.55 -2.94
C THR A 334 14.07 -18.36 -1.64
N ILE A 335 15.14 -19.08 -1.29
CA ILE A 335 15.27 -19.84 -0.04
C ILE A 335 15.54 -18.89 1.13
N GLU A 336 16.53 -18.00 0.98
CA GLU A 336 16.82 -16.93 1.93
C GLU A 336 15.68 -15.89 1.97
N GLY A 337 14.94 -15.81 0.86
CA GLY A 337 13.75 -14.99 0.63
C GLY A 337 12.48 -15.43 1.34
N GLN A 338 12.50 -16.55 2.07
CA GLN A 338 11.34 -17.05 2.79
C GLN A 338 11.08 -16.21 4.04
N GLY A 339 10.37 -15.10 3.85
CA GLY A 339 10.08 -14.11 4.89
C GLY A 339 9.88 -12.72 4.30
N MET A 340 9.06 -11.88 4.95
CA MET A 340 8.54 -10.63 4.38
C MET A 340 9.56 -9.55 4.02
N GLY A 341 10.82 -9.65 4.45
CA GLY A 341 11.86 -8.65 4.18
C GLY A 341 12.73 -8.88 2.94
N ASN A 342 12.79 -10.11 2.42
CA ASN A 342 13.85 -10.49 1.48
C ASN A 342 13.40 -10.53 0.00
N GLY A 343 12.18 -10.04 -0.29
CA GLY A 343 11.69 -9.90 -1.67
C GLY A 343 12.54 -8.96 -2.54
N TRP A 344 13.30 -8.05 -1.93
CA TRP A 344 14.27 -7.21 -2.64
C TRP A 344 15.34 -8.04 -3.35
N GLU A 345 15.93 -9.02 -2.67
CA GLU A 345 17.01 -9.83 -3.23
C GLU A 345 16.50 -10.71 -4.38
N VAL A 346 15.27 -11.19 -4.27
CA VAL A 346 14.58 -11.90 -5.35
C VAL A 346 14.37 -10.98 -6.55
N CYS A 347 13.84 -9.77 -6.35
CA CYS A 347 13.65 -8.79 -7.42
C CYS A 347 14.97 -8.36 -8.08
N ARG A 348 16.02 -8.17 -7.28
CA ARG A 348 17.37 -7.86 -7.78
C ARG A 348 17.95 -9.03 -8.58
N ALA A 349 17.84 -10.25 -8.07
CA ALA A 349 18.27 -11.45 -8.78
C ALA A 349 17.49 -11.63 -10.10
N MET A 350 16.19 -11.38 -10.11
CA MET A 350 15.37 -11.38 -11.32
C MET A 350 15.80 -10.30 -12.32
N ALA A 351 16.15 -9.10 -11.86
CA ALA A 351 16.60 -8.00 -12.71
C ALA A 351 17.96 -8.29 -13.38
N GLU A 352 18.87 -8.92 -12.67
CA GLU A 352 20.18 -9.32 -13.19
C GLU A 352 20.10 -10.56 -14.09
N LEU A 353 19.06 -11.39 -13.93
CA LEU A 353 18.90 -12.63 -14.67
C LEU A 353 18.53 -12.39 -16.13
N ARG A 354 19.29 -13.00 -17.06
CA ARG A 354 19.04 -12.88 -18.52
C ARG A 354 17.93 -13.80 -19.05
N ARG A 355 17.77 -14.97 -18.45
CA ARG A 355 16.79 -15.97 -18.87
C ARG A 355 16.21 -16.73 -17.68
N ILE A 356 14.94 -17.07 -17.73
CA ILE A 356 14.21 -17.76 -16.66
C ILE A 356 13.38 -18.91 -17.22
N TRP A 357 13.19 -19.97 -16.44
CA TRP A 357 12.34 -21.08 -16.85
C TRP A 357 10.86 -20.71 -16.66
N VAL A 358 10.05 -21.07 -17.63
CA VAL A 358 8.58 -20.99 -17.61
C VAL A 358 7.98 -22.26 -18.18
N VAL A 359 6.68 -22.47 -17.99
CA VAL A 359 5.92 -23.52 -18.67
C VAL A 359 5.32 -22.95 -19.96
N VAL A 360 5.50 -23.66 -21.08
CA VAL A 360 4.93 -23.29 -22.38
C VAL A 360 4.13 -24.43 -23.00
N ASP A 361 3.20 -24.07 -23.88
CA ASP A 361 2.49 -24.98 -24.78
C ASP A 361 3.38 -25.36 -26.00
N PRO A 362 2.91 -26.25 -26.91
CA PRO A 362 3.68 -26.65 -28.10
C PRO A 362 3.95 -25.50 -29.06
N ASP A 363 3.12 -24.47 -29.06
CA ASP A 363 3.24 -23.27 -29.90
C ASP A 363 4.23 -22.26 -29.30
N GLY A 364 4.68 -22.49 -28.06
CA GLY A 364 5.63 -21.65 -27.34
C GLY A 364 5.00 -20.51 -26.55
N ASN A 365 3.68 -20.49 -26.39
CA ASN A 365 2.99 -19.54 -25.53
C ASN A 365 3.15 -19.95 -24.07
N MET A 366 3.30 -18.96 -23.20
CA MET A 366 3.36 -19.20 -21.77
C MET A 366 2.01 -19.70 -21.26
N VAL A 367 2.02 -20.81 -20.52
CA VAL A 367 0.82 -21.40 -19.91
C VAL A 367 0.68 -20.90 -18.48
N ILE A 368 -0.49 -20.36 -18.16
CA ILE A 368 -0.86 -19.91 -16.82
C ILE A 368 -1.70 -21.01 -16.17
N LEU A 369 -1.15 -21.64 -15.12
CA LEU A 369 -1.75 -22.81 -14.46
C LEU A 369 -2.64 -22.47 -13.26
N ALA A 370 -2.68 -21.21 -12.84
CA ALA A 370 -3.61 -20.73 -11.82
C ALA A 370 -4.01 -19.26 -12.09
N GLY A 371 -5.16 -18.86 -11.58
CA GLY A 371 -5.59 -17.46 -11.55
C GLY A 371 -6.22 -17.14 -10.21
N GLN A 372 -6.11 -15.89 -9.78
CA GLN A 372 -6.77 -15.37 -8.58
C GLN A 372 -7.32 -13.98 -8.93
N ASP A 373 -8.60 -13.74 -8.60
CA ASP A 373 -9.26 -12.42 -8.57
C ASP A 373 -8.77 -11.42 -9.63
N HIS A 374 -9.12 -11.71 -10.90
CA HIS A 374 -8.83 -10.89 -12.09
C HIS A 374 -7.35 -10.67 -12.46
N SER A 375 -6.39 -11.18 -11.68
CA SER A 375 -4.95 -11.06 -11.95
C SER A 375 -4.33 -12.40 -12.38
N PRO A 376 -3.57 -12.45 -13.50
CA PRO A 376 -2.92 -13.69 -13.93
C PRO A 376 -1.80 -14.07 -12.96
N ILE A 377 -1.75 -15.33 -12.52
CA ILE A 377 -0.60 -15.86 -11.79
C ILE A 377 0.45 -16.33 -12.79
N VAL A 378 1.65 -15.78 -12.70
CA VAL A 378 2.76 -16.10 -13.60
C VAL A 378 3.79 -16.93 -12.83
N ASP A 379 4.04 -18.14 -13.31
CA ASP A 379 5.01 -19.05 -12.72
C ASP A 379 6.38 -18.96 -13.41
N PHE A 380 7.40 -18.68 -12.61
CA PHE A 380 8.81 -18.74 -12.98
C PHE A 380 9.53 -19.84 -12.22
N PHE A 381 10.64 -20.34 -12.77
CA PHE A 381 11.40 -21.42 -12.14
C PHE A 381 12.90 -21.20 -12.24
N THR A 382 13.62 -21.63 -11.20
CA THR A 382 15.08 -21.64 -11.15
C THR A 382 15.66 -22.84 -11.90
N SER A 383 14.86 -23.90 -12.10
CA SER A 383 15.24 -25.09 -12.84
C SER A 383 14.07 -25.71 -13.63
N ALA A 384 14.40 -26.47 -14.68
CA ALA A 384 13.42 -27.25 -15.42
C ALA A 384 12.69 -28.27 -14.52
N ARG A 385 13.40 -28.84 -13.54
CA ARG A 385 12.85 -29.81 -12.58
C ARG A 385 11.69 -29.23 -11.76
N HIS A 386 11.78 -27.97 -11.32
CA HIS A 386 10.68 -27.33 -10.60
C HIS A 386 9.44 -27.15 -11.50
N ALA A 387 9.65 -26.77 -12.76
CA ALA A 387 8.57 -26.63 -13.73
C ALA A 387 7.91 -27.98 -14.06
N GLU A 388 8.71 -29.04 -14.25
CA GLU A 388 8.21 -30.41 -14.50
C GLU A 388 7.37 -30.92 -13.34
N ARG A 389 7.76 -30.64 -12.09
CA ARG A 389 6.98 -31.03 -10.92
C ARG A 389 5.61 -30.36 -10.94
N LEU A 390 5.55 -29.05 -11.19
CA LEU A 390 4.26 -28.34 -11.27
C LEU A 390 3.40 -28.85 -12.44
N ILE A 391 4.00 -29.17 -13.60
CA ILE A 391 3.29 -29.79 -14.73
C ILE A 391 2.68 -31.14 -14.34
N ALA A 392 3.45 -31.98 -13.62
CA ALA A 392 2.99 -33.29 -13.17
C ALA A 392 1.82 -33.17 -12.17
N GLU A 393 1.94 -32.27 -11.19
CA GLU A 393 0.87 -31.96 -10.24
C GLU A 393 -0.40 -31.44 -10.93
N ALA A 394 -0.24 -30.55 -11.92
CA ALA A 394 -1.37 -30.03 -12.69
C ALA A 394 -2.07 -31.12 -13.52
N ARG A 395 -1.31 -32.01 -14.16
CA ARG A 395 -1.84 -33.16 -14.91
C ARG A 395 -2.53 -34.19 -14.02
N GLN A 396 -2.06 -34.37 -12.80
CA GLN A 396 -2.72 -35.24 -11.83
C GLN A 396 -4.10 -34.68 -11.45
N LYS A 397 -4.22 -33.35 -11.30
CA LYS A 397 -5.49 -32.68 -11.01
C LYS A 397 -6.42 -32.61 -12.23
N ASN A 398 -5.85 -32.45 -13.42
CA ASN A 398 -6.58 -32.40 -14.68
C ASN A 398 -5.83 -33.16 -15.80
N PRO A 399 -6.19 -34.43 -16.07
CA PRO A 399 -5.55 -35.24 -17.11
C PRO A 399 -5.74 -34.73 -18.54
N HIS A 400 -6.69 -33.81 -18.77
CA HIS A 400 -7.00 -33.26 -20.09
C HIS A 400 -6.22 -31.98 -20.44
N LEU A 401 -5.28 -31.56 -19.59
CA LEU A 401 -4.43 -30.40 -19.90
C LEU A 401 -3.61 -30.65 -21.17
N PRO A 402 -3.40 -29.62 -22.00
CA PRO A 402 -2.59 -29.75 -23.21
C PRO A 402 -1.15 -30.17 -22.90
N PRO A 403 -0.39 -30.66 -23.89
CA PRO A 403 1.03 -30.89 -23.73
C PRO A 403 1.72 -29.59 -23.30
N MET A 404 2.57 -29.66 -22.27
CA MET A 404 3.28 -28.53 -21.70
C MET A 404 4.71 -28.94 -21.41
N VAL A 405 5.66 -28.04 -21.62
CA VAL A 405 7.07 -28.29 -21.38
C VAL A 405 7.74 -27.09 -20.70
N PRO A 406 8.75 -27.32 -19.84
CA PRO A 406 9.61 -26.25 -19.37
C PRO A 406 10.41 -25.63 -20.53
N ARG A 407 10.51 -24.31 -20.55
CA ARG A 407 11.35 -23.59 -21.51
C ARG A 407 12.05 -22.42 -20.87
N LEU A 408 13.33 -22.28 -21.18
CA LEU A 408 14.16 -21.16 -20.73
C LEU A 408 13.97 -19.96 -21.69
N ILE A 409 13.38 -18.86 -21.21
CA ILE A 409 13.01 -17.68 -22.02
C ILE A 409 13.74 -16.43 -21.55
N SER A 410 14.02 -15.48 -22.47
CA SER A 410 14.63 -14.19 -22.12
C SER A 410 13.71 -13.36 -21.23
N THR A 411 14.24 -12.95 -20.07
CA THR A 411 13.54 -12.15 -19.05
C THR A 411 13.12 -10.78 -19.59
N LYS A 412 13.99 -10.09 -20.34
CA LYS A 412 13.74 -8.72 -20.83
C LYS A 412 12.45 -8.59 -21.65
N LYS A 413 12.19 -9.51 -22.59
CA LYS A 413 10.97 -9.47 -23.42
C LYS A 413 9.77 -9.97 -22.63
N LEU A 414 9.98 -11.05 -21.86
CA LEU A 414 8.95 -11.68 -21.06
C LEU A 414 8.37 -10.73 -20.02
N TYR A 415 9.22 -10.12 -19.19
CA TYR A 415 8.79 -9.20 -18.13
C TYR A 415 8.08 -7.97 -18.69
N LYS A 416 8.54 -7.41 -19.81
CA LYS A 416 7.86 -6.30 -20.49
C LYS A 416 6.47 -6.66 -20.99
N ALA A 417 6.28 -7.88 -21.50
CA ALA A 417 4.98 -8.33 -21.99
C ALA A 417 3.99 -8.60 -20.85
N LEU A 418 4.48 -9.05 -19.69
CA LEU A 418 3.67 -9.44 -18.55
C LEU A 418 3.37 -8.28 -17.59
N ALA A 419 4.29 -7.32 -17.42
CA ALA A 419 4.17 -6.23 -16.46
C ALA A 419 2.85 -5.41 -16.55
N PRO A 420 2.32 -5.06 -17.74
CA PRO A 420 1.07 -4.29 -17.83
C PRO A 420 -0.17 -5.00 -17.27
N ARG A 421 -0.09 -6.32 -17.09
CA ARG A 421 -1.19 -7.15 -16.55
C ARG A 421 -1.12 -7.33 -15.03
N THR A 422 -0.18 -6.65 -14.38
CA THR A 422 0.06 -6.69 -12.93
C THR A 422 -0.01 -8.11 -12.33
N PRO A 423 0.74 -9.07 -12.88
CA PRO A 423 0.59 -10.47 -12.48
C PRO A 423 1.11 -10.71 -11.07
N ILE A 424 0.49 -11.67 -10.38
CA ILE A 424 1.08 -12.26 -9.18
C ILE A 424 2.21 -13.17 -9.63
N VAL A 425 3.44 -12.85 -9.24
CA VAL A 425 4.62 -13.62 -9.62
C VAL A 425 4.88 -14.73 -8.62
N TRP A 426 4.97 -15.97 -9.09
CA TRP A 426 5.44 -17.11 -8.31
C TRP A 426 6.79 -17.60 -8.84
N ILE A 427 7.66 -18.02 -7.94
CA ILE A 427 8.92 -18.68 -8.25
C ILE A 427 8.93 -20.04 -7.59
N ASN A 428 9.20 -21.09 -8.37
CA ASN A 428 9.28 -22.48 -7.90
C ASN A 428 8.01 -22.98 -7.19
N ARG A 429 6.82 -22.54 -7.61
CA ARG A 429 5.54 -22.94 -7.01
C ARG A 429 5.42 -24.47 -6.88
N GLY A 430 4.87 -24.91 -5.75
CA GLY A 430 4.76 -26.32 -5.40
C GLY A 430 6.05 -26.93 -4.84
N SER A 431 7.12 -26.13 -4.62
CA SER A 431 8.36 -26.59 -3.97
C SER A 431 8.49 -26.10 -2.54
N PRO A 432 9.31 -26.77 -1.71
CA PRO A 432 9.79 -26.19 -0.45
C PRO A 432 10.50 -24.85 -0.66
N GLU A 433 11.14 -24.62 -1.80
CA GLU A 433 11.82 -23.38 -2.20
C GLU A 433 10.89 -22.36 -2.88
N ALA A 434 9.56 -22.52 -2.74
CA ALA A 434 8.62 -21.63 -3.38
C ALA A 434 8.71 -20.23 -2.78
N TRP A 435 8.67 -19.23 -3.66
CA TRP A 435 8.53 -17.84 -3.31
C TRP A 435 7.37 -17.25 -4.10
N THR A 436 6.62 -16.33 -3.49
CA THR A 436 5.54 -15.61 -4.16
C THR A 436 5.70 -14.14 -3.91
N SER A 437 5.46 -13.35 -4.94
CA SER A 437 5.38 -11.92 -4.75
C SER A 437 4.05 -11.56 -4.14
N ILE A 438 4.16 -10.75 -3.09
CA ILE A 438 3.06 -10.27 -2.28
C ILE A 438 2.28 -9.15 -3.03
N MET A 439 2.85 -8.51 -4.06
CA MET A 439 2.24 -7.39 -4.78
C MET A 439 2.26 -7.54 -6.31
N GLY A 440 1.22 -7.03 -6.98
CA GLY A 440 1.04 -7.09 -8.45
C GLY A 440 2.00 -6.20 -9.26
N ASP A 441 2.95 -5.52 -8.61
CA ASP A 441 3.90 -4.55 -9.19
C ASP A 441 5.33 -5.11 -9.32
N THR A 442 5.53 -6.41 -9.07
CA THR A 442 6.86 -7.05 -9.06
C THR A 442 7.60 -6.89 -10.37
N LEU A 443 6.93 -7.16 -11.49
CA LEU A 443 7.53 -7.05 -12.81
C LEU A 443 7.80 -5.59 -13.21
N PRO A 444 6.89 -4.63 -12.98
CA PRO A 444 7.20 -3.20 -13.06
C PRO A 444 8.47 -2.81 -12.30
N TYR A 445 8.57 -3.24 -11.04
CA TYR A 445 9.71 -2.97 -10.18
C TYR A 445 11.03 -3.58 -10.69
N VAL A 446 11.00 -4.85 -11.09
CA VAL A 446 12.14 -5.54 -11.73
C VAL A 446 12.57 -4.82 -13.01
N LEU A 447 11.64 -4.33 -13.82
CA LEU A 447 11.96 -3.58 -15.04
C LEU A 447 12.64 -2.23 -14.74
N GLN A 448 12.26 -1.56 -13.66
CA GLN A 448 12.92 -0.36 -13.17
C GLN A 448 14.36 -0.66 -12.72
N LEU A 449 14.56 -1.70 -11.90
CA LEU A 449 15.89 -2.16 -11.49
C LEU A 449 16.77 -2.52 -12.70
N MET A 450 16.21 -3.24 -13.68
CA MET A 450 16.91 -3.56 -14.93
C MET A 450 17.36 -2.33 -15.72
N SER A 451 16.69 -1.18 -15.55
CA SER A 451 17.06 0.09 -16.17
C SER A 451 18.17 0.77 -15.39
N GLN A 452 18.09 0.77 -14.05
CA GLN A 452 19.09 1.37 -13.17
C GLN A 452 20.44 0.65 -13.31
N LEU A 453 20.45 -0.68 -13.22
CA LEU A 453 21.66 -1.50 -13.37
C LEU A 453 22.35 -1.30 -14.72
N ARG A 454 21.58 -0.99 -15.78
CA ARG A 454 22.15 -0.70 -17.11
C ARG A 454 22.80 0.69 -17.21
N ASN A 455 22.34 1.65 -16.43
CA ASN A 455 22.91 3.00 -16.40
C ASN A 455 24.17 3.06 -15.52
N GLU A 456 24.35 2.11 -14.60
CA GLU A 456 25.55 1.99 -13.75
C GLU A 456 26.73 1.29 -14.45
N THR A 457 26.53 0.70 -15.64
CA THR A 457 27.57 -0.04 -16.38
C THR A 457 28.24 0.77 -17.50
N ILE A 458 28.10 2.11 -17.50
CA ILE A 458 28.69 3.01 -18.52
C ILE A 458 29.88 3.77 -17.94
#